data_AF-A0A927PXT0-F1
#
_entry.id   AF-A0A927PXT0-F1
#
_cell.length_a   1.000
_cell.length_b   1.000
_cell.length_c   1.000
_cell.angle_alpha   90.00
_cell.angle_beta   90.00
_cell.angle_gamma   90.00
#
_symmetry.space_group_name_H-M   'P 1'
#
loop_
_entity.id
_entity.type
_entity.pdbx_description
1 polymer ?
#
loop_
_entity_poly.entity_id
_entity_poly.type
_entity_poly.pdbx_seq_one_letter_code
_entity_poly.pdbx_strand_id
1 'polypeptide(L)'
;MMLAVSVALLLAVVQTQADPRPLGPDTRRCTLLQMSVQLPPRLSPLERKAAANIFTTDTRKFRTCGDALRLAQRYKAEKRFVGQIVSRPNVPVRSLPPVLQADLLGRPIGRASKLIVDADRLRVVIACTAPTLPKAAPDRSI
;
A
#
# COMPACT_ATOMS: atom_id res chain seq x y z
N MET A 1 38.49 -56.38 -2.82
CA MET A 1 37.69 -56.29 -1.59
C MET A 1 37.71 -54.82 -1.16
N MET A 2 36.61 -54.09 -1.38
CA MET A 2 35.76 -53.51 -0.30
C MET A 2 36.52 -52.45 0.52
N LEU A 3 36.15 -51.18 0.65
CA LEU A 3 34.82 -50.58 0.76
C LEU A 3 34.80 -49.12 0.25
N ALA A 4 33.65 -48.73 -0.29
CA ALA A 4 33.20 -47.36 -0.45
C ALA A 4 32.81 -46.75 0.91
N VAL A 5 33.10 -45.46 1.13
CA VAL A 5 32.39 -44.66 2.13
C VAL A 5 32.14 -43.26 1.56
N SER A 6 30.95 -43.09 1.00
CA SER A 6 30.36 -41.81 0.62
C SER A 6 29.94 -41.08 1.89
N VAL A 7 30.55 -39.94 2.20
CA VAL A 7 30.07 -39.05 3.28
C VAL A 7 29.14 -38.02 2.64
N ALA A 8 27.84 -38.30 2.72
CA ALA A 8 26.77 -37.37 2.37
C ALA A 8 26.71 -36.26 3.42
N LEU A 9 27.16 -35.06 3.05
CA LEU A 9 27.04 -33.87 3.88
C LEU A 9 25.59 -33.36 3.81
N LEU A 10 24.81 -33.67 4.85
CA LEU A 10 23.44 -33.22 5.03
C LEU A 10 23.40 -31.68 5.14
N LEU A 11 22.83 -31.04 4.10
CA LEU A 11 22.36 -29.66 4.13
C LEU A 11 21.17 -29.56 5.10
N ALA A 12 21.44 -29.15 6.34
CA ALA A 12 20.40 -28.74 7.27
C ALA A 12 19.87 -27.36 6.84
N VAL A 13 18.82 -27.36 6.03
CA VAL A 13 18.02 -26.16 5.73
C VAL A 13 17.24 -25.81 7.00
N VAL A 14 17.74 -24.85 7.78
CA VAL A 14 16.98 -24.23 8.88
C VAL A 14 15.85 -23.41 8.24
N GLN A 15 14.67 -24.00 8.18
CA GLN A 15 13.44 -23.28 7.89
C GLN A 15 13.04 -22.48 9.13
N THR A 16 13.31 -21.18 9.15
CA THR A 16 12.71 -20.27 10.13
C THR A 16 11.21 -20.18 9.85
N GLN A 17 10.44 -21.03 10.52
CA GLN A 17 8.98 -20.98 10.51
C GLN A 17 8.53 -19.67 11.15
N ALA A 18 7.67 -18.94 10.42
CA ALA A 18 7.02 -17.75 10.92
C ALA A 18 6.20 -18.10 12.18
N ASP A 19 6.60 -17.51 13.29
CA ASP A 19 6.01 -17.64 14.62
C ASP A 19 4.48 -17.38 14.57
N PRO A 20 3.61 -18.39 14.79
CA PRO A 20 2.16 -18.23 14.73
C PRO A 20 1.68 -17.69 16.08
N ARG A 21 2.04 -16.44 16.41
CA ARG A 21 1.49 -15.80 17.62
C ARG A 21 -0.04 -15.69 17.47
N PRO A 22 -0.81 -16.02 18.53
CA PRO A 22 -2.25 -15.87 18.52
C PRO A 22 -2.59 -14.42 18.18
N LEU A 23 -3.26 -14.25 17.05
CA LEU A 23 -3.84 -13.00 16.62
C LEU A 23 -4.87 -12.61 17.69
N GLY A 24 -4.59 -11.57 18.49
CA GLY A 24 -5.55 -11.01 19.45
C GLY A 24 -6.87 -10.66 18.77
N PRO A 25 -7.96 -10.36 19.51
CA PRO A 25 -9.35 -10.37 19.00
C PRO A 25 -9.69 -9.37 17.87
N ASP A 26 -8.73 -8.64 17.33
CA ASP A 26 -8.94 -7.57 16.36
C ASP A 26 -7.74 -7.42 15.40
N THR A 27 -7.48 -8.48 14.64
CA THR A 27 -6.45 -8.56 13.59
C THR A 27 -7.02 -8.25 12.22
N ARG A 28 -7.70 -7.11 12.10
CA ARG A 28 -8.18 -6.65 10.81
C ARG A 28 -6.97 -6.39 9.89
N ARG A 29 -6.87 -7.19 8.83
CA ARG A 29 -5.88 -7.01 7.76
C ARG A 29 -6.57 -6.40 6.55
N CYS A 30 -5.89 -5.48 5.89
CA CYS A 30 -6.41 -4.84 4.69
C CYS A 30 -5.32 -4.69 3.64
N THR A 31 -5.73 -4.32 2.43
CA THR A 31 -4.76 -3.82 1.45
C THR A 31 -4.68 -2.31 1.62
N LEU A 32 -3.47 -1.79 1.78
CA LEU A 32 -3.25 -0.35 1.80
C LEU A 32 -2.81 0.11 0.43
N LEU A 33 -3.54 1.07 -0.11
CA LEU A 33 -3.15 1.77 -1.32
C LEU A 33 -2.70 3.16 -0.92
N GLN A 34 -1.43 3.47 -1.15
CA GLN A 34 -0.87 4.78 -0.96
C GLN A 34 -0.84 5.50 -2.31
N MET A 35 -1.46 6.68 -2.36
CA MET A 35 -1.29 7.61 -3.46
C MET A 35 -0.39 8.74 -3.00
N SER A 36 0.65 9.02 -3.77
CA SER A 36 1.55 10.15 -3.55
C SER A 36 1.69 11.00 -4.80
N VAL A 37 1.77 12.30 -4.65
CA VAL A 37 2.17 13.22 -5.72
C VAL A 37 3.46 13.93 -5.35
N GLN A 38 4.38 13.99 -6.30
CA GLN A 38 5.61 14.77 -6.19
C GLN A 38 5.31 16.22 -6.52
N LEU A 39 5.70 17.14 -5.64
CA LEU A 39 5.62 18.57 -5.89
C LEU A 39 6.85 19.03 -6.68
N PRO A 40 6.69 19.99 -7.61
CA PRO A 40 7.81 20.67 -8.23
C PRO A 40 8.78 21.26 -7.20
N PRO A 41 10.09 21.25 -7.48
CA PRO A 41 11.04 21.94 -6.62
C PRO A 41 10.76 23.45 -6.64
N ARG A 42 11.12 24.14 -5.56
CA ARG A 42 11.07 25.61 -5.44
C ARG A 42 9.68 26.27 -5.50
N LEU A 43 8.59 25.53 -5.30
CA LEU A 43 7.30 26.17 -5.06
C LEU A 43 7.35 27.13 -3.87
N SER A 44 6.70 28.28 -3.96
CA SER A 44 6.47 29.18 -2.84
C SER A 44 5.55 28.53 -1.79
N PRO A 45 5.52 29.03 -0.54
CA PRO A 45 4.58 28.54 0.47
C PRO A 45 3.11 28.61 0.04
N LEU A 46 2.73 29.65 -0.70
CA LEU A 46 1.37 29.83 -1.22
C LEU A 46 1.02 28.76 -2.26
N GLU A 47 1.92 28.50 -3.21
CA GLU A 47 1.74 27.47 -4.24
C GLU A 47 1.69 26.07 -3.64
N ARG A 48 2.52 25.79 -2.63
CA ARG A 48 2.46 24.52 -1.89
C ARG A 48 1.11 24.34 -1.22
N LYS A 49 0.59 25.38 -0.57
CA LYS A 49 -0.75 25.35 0.04
C LYS A 49 -1.85 25.13 -0.99
N ALA A 50 -1.75 25.78 -2.15
CA ALA A 50 -2.69 25.58 -3.25
C ALA A 50 -2.66 24.13 -3.77
N ALA A 51 -1.47 23.57 -3.99
CA ALA A 51 -1.29 22.18 -4.40
C ALA A 51 -1.87 21.19 -3.39
N ALA A 52 -1.60 21.41 -2.09
CA ALA A 52 -2.17 20.61 -1.00
C ALA A 52 -3.71 20.68 -0.97
N ASN A 53 -4.29 21.86 -1.19
CA ASN A 53 -5.74 22.05 -1.25
C ASN A 53 -6.37 21.34 -2.44
N ILE A 54 -5.76 21.43 -3.63
CA ILE A 54 -6.20 20.72 -4.84
C ILE A 54 -6.20 19.21 -4.59
N PHE A 55 -5.07 18.69 -4.12
CA PHE A 55 -4.91 17.25 -3.86
C PHE A 55 -5.88 16.75 -2.79
N THR A 56 -6.07 17.53 -1.71
CA THR A 56 -7.06 17.21 -0.67
C THR A 56 -8.48 17.22 -1.21
N THR A 57 -8.83 18.20 -2.04
CA THR A 57 -10.17 18.33 -2.62
C THR A 57 -10.48 17.16 -3.55
N ASP A 58 -9.51 16.73 -4.35
CA ASP A 58 -9.67 15.60 -5.24
C ASP A 58 -9.76 14.26 -4.49
N THR A 59 -8.89 14.03 -3.52
CA THR A 59 -8.85 12.77 -2.74
C THR A 59 -10.08 12.60 -1.83
N ARG A 60 -10.70 13.69 -1.36
CA ARG A 60 -11.98 13.64 -0.63
C ARG A 60 -13.14 13.05 -1.45
N LYS A 61 -13.05 13.12 -2.78
CA LYS A 61 -14.10 12.58 -3.67
C LYS A 61 -14.02 11.07 -3.83
N PHE A 62 -12.93 10.43 -3.39
CA PHE A 62 -12.76 8.98 -3.51
C PHE A 62 -13.89 8.26 -2.80
N ARG A 63 -14.53 7.33 -3.51
CA ARG A 63 -15.54 6.40 -3.01
C ARG A 63 -15.07 4.95 -3.08
N THR A 64 -14.06 4.68 -3.91
CA THR A 64 -13.49 3.35 -4.15
C THR A 64 -11.97 3.44 -4.26
N CYS A 65 -11.27 2.32 -4.04
CA CYS A 65 -9.82 2.29 -4.24
C CYS A 65 -9.38 2.56 -5.68
N GLY A 66 -10.25 2.27 -6.66
CA GLY A 66 -9.99 2.58 -8.08
C GLY A 66 -9.92 4.07 -8.38
N ASP A 67 -10.47 4.94 -7.51
CA ASP A 67 -10.42 6.39 -7.70
C ASP A 67 -9.02 6.95 -7.62
N ALA A 68 -8.13 6.34 -6.84
CA ALA A 68 -6.74 6.73 -6.77
C ALA A 68 -6.02 6.50 -8.10
N LEU A 69 -6.29 5.37 -8.77
CA LEU A 69 -5.75 5.07 -10.10
C LEU A 69 -6.27 6.07 -11.14
N ARG A 70 -7.58 6.35 -11.12
CA ARG A 70 -8.20 7.36 -12.01
C ARG A 70 -7.61 8.75 -11.81
N LEU A 71 -7.40 9.16 -10.54
CA LEU A 71 -6.80 10.46 -10.24
C LEU A 71 -5.34 10.54 -10.70
N ALA A 72 -4.54 9.48 -10.46
CA ALA A 72 -3.15 9.44 -10.92
C ALA A 72 -3.05 9.54 -12.45
N GLN A 73 -3.92 8.84 -13.18
CA GLN A 73 -4.00 8.94 -14.64
C GLN A 73 -4.41 10.35 -15.09
N ARG A 74 -5.40 10.95 -14.43
CA ARG A 74 -5.84 12.33 -14.73
C ARG A 74 -4.70 13.34 -14.51
N TYR A 75 -3.99 13.27 -13.39
CA TYR A 75 -2.86 14.16 -13.13
C TYR A 75 -1.71 14.00 -14.14
N LYS A 76 -1.47 12.77 -14.59
CA LYS A 76 -0.51 12.51 -15.68
C LYS A 76 -0.97 13.15 -16.99
N ALA A 77 -2.24 13.00 -17.36
CA ALA A 77 -2.80 13.57 -18.58
C ALA A 77 -2.79 15.11 -18.56
N GLU A 78 -3.13 15.72 -17.43
CA GLU A 78 -3.11 17.18 -17.21
C GLU A 78 -1.70 17.75 -17.03
N LYS A 79 -0.65 16.89 -16.96
CA LYS A 79 0.74 17.28 -16.61
C LYS A 79 0.82 18.11 -15.31
N ARG A 80 -0.15 17.93 -14.40
CA ARG A 80 -0.33 18.75 -13.20
C ARG A 80 0.57 18.29 -12.06
N PHE A 81 0.63 16.96 -11.87
CA PHE A 81 1.46 16.31 -10.86
C PHE A 81 2.00 14.99 -11.39
N VAL A 82 3.12 14.54 -10.83
CA VAL A 82 3.61 13.17 -11.03
C VAL A 82 3.03 12.31 -9.91
N GLY A 83 1.95 11.59 -10.20
CA GLY A 83 1.29 10.67 -9.28
C GLY A 83 1.95 9.29 -9.26
N GLN A 84 2.16 8.74 -8.07
CA GLN A 84 2.62 7.37 -7.83
C GLN A 84 1.61 6.64 -6.94
N ILE A 85 1.33 5.39 -7.29
CA ILE A 85 0.50 4.48 -6.50
C ILE A 85 1.37 3.33 -6.01
N VAL A 86 1.30 3.05 -4.71
CA VAL A 86 1.94 1.88 -4.08
C VAL A 86 0.87 1.07 -3.37
N SER A 87 0.75 -0.21 -3.71
CA SER A 87 -0.16 -1.13 -3.04
C SER A 87 0.61 -2.06 -2.12
N ARG A 88 0.11 -2.26 -0.90
CA ARG A 88 0.64 -3.22 0.07
C ARG A 88 -0.50 -4.11 0.56
N PRO A 89 -0.55 -5.39 0.16
CA PRO A 89 -1.58 -6.31 0.62
C PRO A 89 -1.30 -6.80 2.05
N ASN A 90 -2.33 -7.33 2.69
CA ASN A 90 -2.25 -8.06 3.96
C ASN A 90 -1.63 -7.30 5.14
N VAL A 91 -1.80 -5.97 5.17
CA VAL A 91 -1.24 -5.11 6.21
C VAL A 91 -2.10 -5.20 7.47
N PRO A 92 -1.52 -5.55 8.64
CA PRO A 92 -2.24 -5.48 9.89
C PRO A 92 -2.43 -4.01 10.29
N VAL A 93 -3.68 -3.56 10.43
CA VAL A 93 -3.99 -2.15 10.69
C VAL A 93 -3.36 -1.65 12.00
N ARG A 94 -3.20 -2.53 13.00
CA ARG A 94 -2.54 -2.22 14.29
C ARG A 94 -1.03 -1.99 14.19
N SER A 95 -0.36 -2.36 13.09
CA SER A 95 1.07 -2.07 12.91
C SER A 95 1.32 -0.69 12.28
N LEU A 96 0.27 0.08 12.00
CA LEU A 96 0.39 1.43 11.45
C LEU A 96 0.67 2.45 12.55
N PRO A 97 1.23 3.62 12.20
CA PRO A 97 1.34 4.73 13.15
C PRO A 97 -0.04 5.05 13.79
N PRO A 98 -0.12 5.32 15.10
CA PRO A 98 -1.40 5.44 15.81
C PRO A 98 -2.37 6.45 15.18
N VAL A 99 -1.84 7.58 14.69
CA VAL A 99 -2.64 8.62 14.01
C VAL A 99 -3.26 8.09 12.72
N LEU A 100 -2.49 7.34 11.93
CA LEU A 100 -2.98 6.75 10.68
C LEU A 100 -3.95 5.60 10.95
N GLN A 101 -3.69 4.81 11.98
CA GLN A 101 -4.58 3.75 12.42
C GLN A 101 -5.96 4.30 12.79
N ALA A 102 -6.02 5.31 13.67
CA ALA A 102 -7.29 5.92 14.09
C ALA A 102 -8.05 6.53 12.91
N ASP A 103 -7.34 7.20 12.00
CA ASP A 103 -7.94 7.82 10.82
C ASP A 103 -8.50 6.78 9.84
N LEU A 104 -7.78 5.68 9.58
CA LEU A 104 -8.26 4.63 8.68
C LEU A 104 -9.38 3.79 9.29
N LEU A 105 -9.35 3.51 10.60
CA LEU A 105 -10.42 2.77 11.28
C LEU A 105 -11.72 3.57 11.35
N GLY A 106 -11.63 4.90 11.46
CA GLY A 106 -12.79 5.80 11.43
C GLY A 106 -13.37 6.08 10.04
N ARG A 107 -12.82 5.47 8.98
CA ARG A 107 -13.23 5.73 7.59
C ARG A 107 -13.82 4.49 6.92
N PRO A 108 -14.82 4.65 6.04
CA PRO A 108 -15.25 3.58 5.15
C PRO A 108 -14.11 3.13 4.23
N ILE A 109 -14.12 1.84 3.86
CA ILE A 109 -13.21 1.29 2.85
C ILE A 109 -13.31 2.08 1.54
N GLY A 110 -12.17 2.31 0.89
CA GLY A 110 -12.08 3.09 -0.34
C GLY A 110 -12.03 4.60 -0.14
N ARG A 111 -12.14 5.11 1.09
CA ARG A 111 -11.94 6.53 1.40
C ARG A 111 -10.47 6.82 1.70
N ALA A 112 -10.00 7.96 1.19
CA ALA A 112 -8.67 8.48 1.52
C ALA A 112 -8.59 8.91 2.99
N SER A 113 -7.42 8.68 3.59
CA SER A 113 -6.99 9.27 4.86
C SER A 113 -6.96 10.81 4.78
N LYS A 114 -6.68 11.45 5.91
CA LYS A 114 -6.18 12.82 5.92
C LYS A 114 -4.90 12.93 5.09
N LEU A 115 -4.66 14.13 4.57
CA LEU A 115 -3.44 14.47 3.86
C LEU A 115 -2.23 14.33 4.79
N ILE A 116 -1.23 13.59 4.35
CA ILE A 116 0.10 13.52 4.93
C ILE A 116 1.00 14.39 4.06
N VAL A 117 1.63 15.38 4.66
CA VAL A 117 2.52 16.32 3.97
C VAL A 117 3.95 16.03 4.38
N ASP A 118 4.81 15.90 3.39
CA ASP A 118 6.25 15.79 3.54
C ASP A 118 6.93 16.90 2.74
N ALA A 119 8.26 17.02 2.86
CA ALA A 119 9.03 18.13 2.29
C ALA A 119 8.65 18.46 0.84
N ASP A 120 8.57 17.45 -0.02
CA ASP A 120 8.34 17.56 -1.45
C ASP A 120 7.19 16.67 -1.97
N ARG A 121 6.45 16.03 -1.06
CA ARG A 121 5.41 15.05 -1.40
C ARG A 121 4.14 15.28 -0.61
N LEU A 122 3.03 15.02 -1.30
CA LEU A 122 1.71 14.94 -0.71
C LEU A 122 1.23 13.50 -0.80
N ARG A 123 0.74 12.94 0.30
CA ARG A 123 0.35 11.52 0.38
C ARG A 123 -1.01 11.33 1.03
N VAL A 124 -1.76 10.34 0.54
CA VAL A 124 -2.92 9.78 1.24
C VAL A 124 -2.81 8.26 1.22
N VAL A 125 -3.38 7.62 2.24
CA VAL A 125 -3.48 6.17 2.36
C VAL A 125 -4.95 5.80 2.32
N ILE A 126 -5.28 4.72 1.62
CA ILE A 126 -6.64 4.21 1.46
C ILE A 126 -6.63 2.77 1.94
N ALA A 127 -7.52 2.45 2.88
CA ALA A 127 -7.81 1.08 3.23
C ALA A 127 -8.73 0.47 2.17
N CYS A 128 -8.27 -0.62 1.56
CA CYS A 128 -8.96 -1.40 0.56
C CYS A 128 -9.31 -2.78 1.12
N THR A 129 -10.40 -3.36 0.62
CA THR A 129 -10.58 -4.81 0.74
C THR A 129 -9.38 -5.50 0.09
N ALA A 130 -9.01 -6.69 0.56
CA ALA A 130 -8.01 -7.51 -0.11
C ALA A 130 -8.33 -7.55 -1.62
N PRO A 131 -7.35 -7.32 -2.51
CA PRO A 131 -7.61 -7.53 -3.93
C PRO A 131 -8.08 -8.98 -4.06
N THR A 132 -9.28 -9.17 -4.59
CA THR A 132 -9.64 -10.42 -5.23
C THR A 132 -8.73 -10.52 -6.45
N LEU A 133 -7.50 -11.01 -6.24
CA LEU A 133 -6.70 -11.49 -7.35
C LEU A 133 -7.50 -12.63 -7.97
N PRO A 134 -7.82 -12.61 -9.27
CA PRO A 134 -8.43 -13.76 -9.90
C PRO A 134 -7.57 -14.98 -9.59
N LYS A 135 -8.18 -16.06 -9.06
CA LYS A 135 -7.51 -17.36 -8.96
C LYS A 135 -6.93 -17.62 -10.34
N ALA A 136 -5.61 -17.83 -10.43
CA ALA A 136 -5.02 -18.35 -11.64
C ALA A 136 -5.86 -19.55 -12.05
N ALA A 137 -6.41 -19.52 -13.26
CA ALA A 137 -7.09 -20.67 -13.81
C ALA A 137 -6.12 -21.85 -13.71
N PRO A 138 -6.59 -23.06 -13.32
CA PRO A 138 -5.72 -24.22 -13.32
C PRO A 138 -5.13 -24.34 -14.72
N ASP A 139 -3.81 -24.33 -14.78
CA ASP A 139 -3.04 -24.62 -15.98
C ASP A 139 -3.51 -25.96 -16.54
N ARG A 140 -4.36 -25.91 -17.57
CA ARG A 140 -4.70 -27.07 -18.39
C ARG A 140 -3.78 -27.05 -19.59
N SER A 141 -2.50 -27.31 -19.32
CA SER A 141 -1.59 -27.82 -20.33
C SER A 141 -1.91 -29.32 -20.52
N ILE A 142 -2.58 -29.64 -21.64
CA ILE A 142 -2.63 -30.98 -22.25
C ILE A 142 -1.91 -30.86 -23.58
#